data_AF-A0A6G2I665-F1
#
_entry.id   AF-A0A6G2I665-F1
#
_cell.length_a   1.000
_cell.length_b   1.000
_cell.length_c   1.000
_cell.angle_alpha   90.00
_cell.angle_beta   90.00
_cell.angle_gamma   90.00
#
_symmetry.space_group_name_H-M   'P 1'
#
loop_
_entity.id
_entity.type
_entity.pdbx_description
1 polymer ?
#
loop_
_entity_poly.entity_id
_entity_poly.type
_entity_poly.pdbx_seq_one_letter_code
_entity_poly.pdbx_strand_id
1 'polypeptide(L)' 'MEDGEPLFWDDRDDSYMIMGLYSSRELAEQRIESALRLPGFRLAPDGFAIHEYTLDSEHWTNGFRVKDGGE' A
#
# COMPACT_ATOMS: atom_id res chain seq x y z
N MET A 1 -20.21 -1.18 -10.62
CA MET A 1 -18.76 -0.99 -10.45
C MET A 1 -18.64 -0.44 -9.05
N GLU A 2 -19.04 -1.25 -8.07
CA GLU A 2 -18.27 -2.31 -7.40
C GLU A 2 -17.58 -1.70 -6.18
N ASP A 3 -18.11 -2.12 -5.04
CA ASP A 3 -17.98 -1.49 -3.74
C ASP A 3 -16.52 -1.57 -3.29
N GLY A 4 -15.98 -0.43 -2.86
CA GLY A 4 -14.59 -0.21 -2.46
C GLY A 4 -13.83 -1.47 -2.05
N GLU A 5 -13.10 -2.02 -3.02
CA GLU A 5 -12.05 -2.99 -2.80
C GLU A 5 -11.14 -2.45 -1.67
N PRO A 6 -10.94 -3.19 -0.56
CA PRO A 6 -10.04 -2.76 0.49
C PRO A 6 -8.64 -2.61 -0.10
N LEU A 7 -8.09 -1.39 -0.04
CA LEU A 7 -6.83 -1.01 -0.71
C LEU A 7 -5.61 -1.88 -0.34
N PHE A 8 -5.70 -2.71 0.71
CA PHE A 8 -4.57 -3.48 1.26
C PHE A 8 -4.93 -4.87 1.81
N TRP A 9 -6.04 -5.50 1.39
CA TRP A 9 -6.28 -6.92 1.71
C TRP A 9 -6.26 -7.74 0.42
N ASP A 10 -5.07 -8.12 -0.02
CA ASP A 10 -4.92 -9.31 -0.85
C ASP A 10 -4.78 -10.51 0.09
N ASP A 11 -5.75 -11.44 0.04
CA ASP A 11 -5.72 -12.71 0.78
C ASP A 11 -4.72 -13.71 0.15
N ARG A 12 -4.04 -13.28 -0.92
CA ARG A 12 -2.84 -13.90 -1.47
C ARG A 12 -1.65 -13.17 -0.89
N ASP A 13 -0.75 -13.93 -0.30
CA ASP A 13 0.48 -13.51 0.40
C ASP A 13 1.51 -12.82 -0.53
N ASP A 14 1.11 -11.77 -1.25
CA ASP A 14 1.98 -10.79 -1.89
C ASP A 14 2.11 -9.59 -0.94
N SER A 15 2.85 -9.81 0.15
CA SER A 15 3.04 -8.83 1.22
C SER A 15 3.80 -7.59 0.69
N TYR A 16 3.08 -6.59 0.18
CA TYR A 16 3.68 -5.29 -0.10
C TYR A 16 4.12 -4.65 1.21
N MET A 17 5.41 -4.32 1.32
CA MET A 17 5.94 -3.59 2.47
C MET A 17 5.83 -2.08 2.23
N ILE A 18 5.18 -1.38 3.15
CA ILE A 18 5.10 0.09 3.10
C ILE A 18 6.46 0.68 3.47
N MET A 19 7.08 1.38 2.52
CA MET A 19 8.36 2.06 2.74
C MET A 19 8.22 3.46 3.33
N GLY A 20 7.09 4.13 3.11
CA GLY A 20 6.86 5.47 3.57
C GLY A 20 5.61 6.10 2.95
N LEU A 21 5.19 7.20 3.55
CA LEU A 21 4.07 8.02 3.13
C LEU A 21 4.59 9.43 2.87
N TYR A 22 4.28 9.98 1.71
CA TYR A 22 4.88 11.23 1.23
C TYR A 22 3.79 12.22 0.86
N SER A 23 4.00 13.50 1.19
CA SER A 23 3.04 14.57 0.88
C SER A 23 3.01 14.95 -0.60
N SER A 24 3.96 14.45 -1.41
CA SER A 24 3.99 14.63 -2.85
C SER A 24 4.65 13.43 -3.54
N ARG A 25 4.34 13.26 -4.83
CA ARG A 25 4.88 12.19 -5.67
C ARG A 25 6.40 12.32 -5.82
N GLU A 26 6.92 13.53 -5.94
CA GLU A 26 8.35 13.81 -6.11
C GLU A 26 9.17 13.34 -4.89
N LEU A 27 8.63 13.49 -3.68
CA LEU A 27 9.28 13.01 -2.46
C LEU A 27 9.33 11.47 -2.42
N ALA A 28 8.27 10.81 -2.89
CA ALA A 28 8.25 9.35 -3.02
C ALA A 28 9.28 8.87 -4.07
N GLU A 29 9.40 9.54 -5.20
CA GLU A 29 10.40 9.23 -6.23
C GLU A 29 11.83 9.39 -5.70
N GLN A 30 12.14 10.50 -5.02
CA GLN A 30 13.45 10.71 -4.39
C GLN A 30 13.79 9.63 -3.35
N ARG A 31 12.76 9.11 -2.64
CA ARG A 31 12.95 7.99 -1.73
C ARG A 31 13.33 6.72 -2.47
N ILE A 32 12.69 6.42 -3.60
CA ILE A 32 12.99 5.24 -4.44
C ILE A 32 14.41 5.35 -4.98
N GLU A 33 14.80 6.49 -5.55
CA GLU A 33 16.17 6.73 -6.04
C GLU A 33 17.21 6.48 -4.95
N SER A 34 16.90 6.86 -3.71
CA SER A 34 17.76 6.63 -2.56
C SER A 34 17.76 5.17 -2.10
N ALA A 35 16.63 4.47 -2.21
CA ALA A 35 16.51 3.04 -1.91
C ALA A 35 17.35 2.19 -2.86
N LEU A 36 17.37 2.52 -4.15
CA LEU A 36 18.13 1.79 -5.17
C LEU A 36 19.63 1.76 -4.92
N ARG A 37 20.17 2.62 -4.03
CA ARG A 37 21.57 2.59 -3.61
C ARG A 37 21.86 1.63 -2.47
N LEU A 38 20.83 1.11 -1.80
CA LEU A 38 20.95 0.23 -0.65
C LEU A 38 21.11 -1.24 -1.06
N PRO A 39 21.89 -2.05 -0.31
CA PRO A 39 21.92 -3.49 -0.48
C PRO A 39 20.52 -4.11 -0.38
N GLY A 40 20.25 -5.16 -1.15
CA GLY A 40 18.93 -5.77 -1.26
C GLY A 40 18.04 -5.01 -2.25
N PHE A 41 17.72 -3.75 -1.98
CA PHE A 41 16.85 -2.92 -2.83
C PHE A 41 17.36 -2.80 -4.27
N ARG A 42 18.68 -2.62 -4.45
CA ARG A 42 19.29 -2.55 -5.78
C ARG A 42 19.11 -3.81 -6.65
N LEU A 43 18.75 -4.95 -6.04
CA LEU A 43 18.54 -6.22 -6.76
C LEU A 43 17.17 -6.32 -7.42
N ALA A 44 16.24 -5.42 -7.07
CA ALA A 44 14.88 -5.37 -7.60
C ALA A 44 14.49 -3.93 -7.96
N PRO A 45 15.05 -3.35 -9.03
CA PRO A 45 14.79 -1.97 -9.41
C PRO A 45 13.33 -1.70 -9.79
N ASP A 46 12.63 -2.72 -10.30
CA ASP A 46 11.21 -2.65 -10.67
C ASP A 46 10.27 -3.05 -9.51
N GLY A 47 10.83 -3.29 -8.32
CA GLY A 47 10.09 -3.74 -7.13
C GLY A 47 9.40 -2.63 -6.34
N PHE A 48 9.29 -1.42 -6.89
CA PHE A 48 8.72 -0.25 -6.22
C PHE A 48 7.43 0.21 -6.90
N ALA A 49 6.44 0.58 -6.11
CA ALA A 49 5.20 1.18 -6.58
C ALA A 49 4.88 2.45 -5.77
N ILE A 50 4.32 3.47 -6.43
CA ILE A 50 3.78 4.68 -5.81
C ILE A 50 2.26 4.66 -5.99
N HIS A 51 1.54 4.77 -4.89
CA HIS A 51 0.09 4.91 -4.88
C HIS A 51 -0.27 6.27 -4.29
N GLU A 52 -1.09 7.04 -5.01
CA GLU A 52 -1.63 8.30 -4.51
C GLU A 52 -2.87 8.03 -3.66
N TYR A 53 -3.02 8.77 -2.57
CA TYR A 53 -4.18 8.67 -1.69
C TYR A 53 -4.53 10.07 -1.16
N THR A 54 -5.83 10.30 -0.97
CA THR A 54 -6.33 11.56 -0.43
C THR A 54 -6.32 11.49 1.10
N LEU A 55 -5.65 12.45 1.73
CA LEU A 55 -5.72 12.62 3.19
C LEU A 55 -7.15 12.97 3.62
N ASP A 56 -7.50 12.59 4.85
CA ASP A 56 -8.81 12.84 5.45
C ASP A 56 -9.99 12.18 4.69
N SER A 57 -9.70 11.13 3.91
CA SER A 57 -10.73 10.29 3.29
C SER A 57 -11.01 9.04 4.12
N GLU A 58 -12.29 8.76 4.37
CA GLU A 58 -12.73 7.56 5.07
C GLU A 58 -12.80 6.37 4.11
N HIS A 59 -11.86 5.43 4.24
CA HIS A 59 -11.81 4.24 3.37
C HIS A 59 -12.48 2.99 3.99
N TRP A 60 -12.68 2.97 5.30
CA TRP A 60 -13.30 1.86 6.01
C TRP A 60 -14.48 2.34 6.84
N THR A 61 -15.63 2.49 6.18
CA THR A 61 -16.86 3.01 6.81
C THR A 61 -17.70 1.94 7.50
N ASN A 62 -17.55 0.68 7.11
CA ASN A 62 -18.45 -0.41 7.50
C ASN A 62 -18.02 -1.22 8.74
N GLY A 63 -16.86 -0.90 9.35
CA GLY A 63 -16.33 -1.62 10.51
C GLY A 63 -15.92 -3.08 10.22
N PHE A 64 -15.48 -3.80 11.27
CA PHE A 64 -15.10 -5.20 11.14
C PHE A 64 -16.33 -6.08 10.86
N ARG A 65 -16.32 -6.80 9.74
CA ARG A 65 -17.29 -7.88 9.51
C ARG A 65 -16.93 -9.04 10.43
N VAL A 66 -17.65 -9.18 11.54
CA VAL A 66 -17.63 -10.40 12.33
C VAL A 66 -18.36 -11.45 11.51
N LYS A 67 -17.71 -12.60 11.22
CA LYS A 67 -18.47 -13.75 10.71
C LYS A 67 -19.51 -14.10 11.76
N ASP A 68 -20.79 -14.01 11.41
CA ASP A 68 -21.84 -14.57 12.26
C ASP A 68 -21.48 -16.04 12.50
N GLY A 69 -21.22 -16.38 13.77
CA GLY A 69 -20.94 -17.75 14.18
C GLY A 69 -22.19 -18.59 14.02
N GLY A 70 -22.41 -19.09 12.80
CA GLY A 70 -23.40 -20.10 12.47
C GLY A 70 -22.78 -21.49 12.53
N GLU A 71 -23.12 -22.18 13.64
CA GLU A 71 -22.94 -23.61 13.98
C GLU A 71 -21.52 -24.16 14.24
#